data_AF-A0AAE5V5P3-F1
#
_entry.id   AF-A0AAE5V5P3-F1
#
_cell.length_a   1.000
_cell.length_b   1.000
_cell.length_c   1.000
_cell.angle_alpha   90.00
_cell.angle_beta   90.00
_cell.angle_gamma   90.00
#
_symmetry.space_group_name_H-M   'P 1'
#
loop_
_entity.id
_entity.type
_entity.pdbx_description
1 polymer ?
#
loop_
_entity_poly.entity_id
_entity_poly.type
_entity_poly.pdbx_seq_one_letter_code
_entity_poly.pdbx_strand_id
1 'polypeptide(L)'
;SEEKASLIIGDPKEELLNGSAETLIKEGYRLVPLNIMNPDNSIAYNPLELIKRQYILGNYSKAEKYTGVLTNQIYFDPNAKDPFWNDSASNLIKAIILALLVQCDLNNELEKFSMYNVAKMLSNLGGNTDKDENNLLDVYFKKLPSSHIAKDAYAQSNFSTGNTRGSIFTVAMGKLQIFLEQDIAKMTSTNTVDLRRFGFNKIINVSFDDTFRFLKGHYFFTIKDKNANEKVTEKRKIELDSCGNIEIVFKDTLETGSKIHFEINKENDVVKSVYELEIPHEVDDKNTHDEDIRFIPLKEYSNMETKIITGTYSNKPIALFLVVP
;
A
#
# COMPACT_ATOMS: atom_id res chain seq x y z
N SER A 1 -13.75 -7.18 -27.69
CA SER A 1 -13.93 -6.70 -26.30
C SER A 1 -13.87 -5.18 -26.35
N GLU A 2 -14.86 -4.47 -25.81
CA GLU A 2 -14.83 -3.00 -25.70
C GLU A 2 -13.87 -2.52 -24.59
N GLU A 3 -13.57 -3.36 -23.58
CA GLU A 3 -12.56 -3.07 -22.56
C GLU A 3 -11.21 -3.72 -22.94
N LYS A 4 -10.14 -2.92 -23.00
CA LYS A 4 -8.75 -3.37 -23.18
C LYS A 4 -8.23 -3.93 -21.86
N ALA A 5 -7.60 -5.11 -21.90
CA ALA A 5 -7.00 -5.72 -20.71
C ALA A 5 -5.66 -5.05 -20.38
N SER A 6 -5.36 -4.90 -19.09
CA SER A 6 -4.02 -4.57 -18.61
C SER A 6 -3.04 -5.71 -18.90
N LEU A 7 -1.77 -5.37 -19.14
CA LEU A 7 -0.70 -6.28 -19.53
C LEU A 7 0.35 -6.35 -18.42
N ILE A 8 0.84 -7.55 -18.13
CA ILE A 8 2.03 -7.78 -17.29
C ILE A 8 3.02 -8.58 -18.14
N ILE A 9 4.17 -7.98 -18.42
CA ILE A 9 5.12 -8.46 -19.41
C ILE A 9 6.47 -8.66 -18.72
N GLY A 10 6.98 -9.89 -18.72
CA GLY A 10 8.37 -10.15 -18.35
C GLY A 10 9.29 -9.67 -19.47
N ASP A 11 10.18 -8.73 -19.17
CA ASP A 11 11.06 -8.10 -20.15
C ASP A 11 12.48 -7.92 -19.59
N PRO A 12 13.21 -9.03 -19.29
CA PRO A 12 14.51 -8.97 -18.63
C PRO A 12 15.59 -8.24 -19.47
N LYS A 13 15.35 -8.03 -20.77
CA LYS A 13 16.28 -7.35 -21.70
C LYS A 13 15.78 -6.00 -22.20
N GLU A 14 14.61 -5.54 -21.74
CA GLU A 14 13.99 -4.28 -22.16
C GLU A 14 13.68 -4.19 -23.68
N GLU A 15 13.70 -5.32 -24.41
CA GLU A 15 13.48 -5.34 -25.86
C GLU A 15 12.00 -5.09 -26.20
N LEU A 16 11.10 -5.63 -25.36
CA LEU A 16 9.66 -5.49 -25.57
C LEU A 16 9.19 -4.08 -25.26
N LEU A 17 9.68 -3.48 -24.18
CA LEU A 17 9.38 -2.09 -23.83
C LEU A 17 9.83 -1.16 -24.98
N ASN A 18 11.08 -1.27 -25.39
CA ASN A 18 11.65 -0.42 -26.45
C ASN A 18 10.95 -0.62 -27.81
N GLY A 19 10.57 -1.85 -28.15
CA GLY A 19 9.92 -2.15 -29.42
C GLY A 19 8.42 -1.84 -29.49
N SER A 20 7.73 -1.74 -28.34
CA SER A 20 6.26 -1.63 -28.30
C SER A 20 5.73 -0.35 -27.65
N ALA A 21 6.58 0.46 -26.99
CA ALA A 21 6.14 1.61 -26.21
C ALA A 21 5.26 2.59 -27.00
N GLU A 22 5.71 3.05 -28.16
CA GLU A 22 4.94 4.00 -28.98
C GLU A 22 3.57 3.46 -29.39
N THR A 23 3.53 2.19 -29.79
CA THR A 23 2.29 1.53 -30.23
C THR A 23 1.32 1.42 -29.07
N LEU A 24 1.78 0.99 -27.90
CA LEU A 24 0.93 0.85 -26.72
C LEU A 24 0.40 2.20 -26.23
N ILE A 25 1.23 3.26 -26.24
CA ILE A 25 0.78 4.62 -25.89
C ILE A 25 -0.27 5.11 -26.90
N LYS A 26 -0.08 4.91 -28.21
CA LYS A 26 -1.09 5.26 -29.23
C LYS A 26 -2.39 4.48 -29.05
N GLU A 27 -2.30 3.27 -28.53
CA GLU A 27 -3.45 2.44 -28.15
C GLU A 27 -4.04 2.82 -26.78
N GLY A 28 -3.56 3.89 -26.13
CA GLY A 28 -4.11 4.42 -24.88
C GLY A 28 -3.65 3.71 -23.60
N TYR A 29 -2.60 2.88 -23.67
CA TYR A 29 -2.01 2.27 -22.47
C TYR A 29 -1.16 3.25 -21.68
N ARG A 30 -1.24 3.16 -20.36
CA ARG A 30 -0.21 3.69 -19.46
C ARG A 30 0.94 2.67 -19.37
N LEU A 31 2.16 3.09 -19.68
CA LEU A 31 3.34 2.23 -19.56
C LEU A 31 3.99 2.41 -18.20
N VAL A 32 4.26 1.29 -17.54
CA VAL A 32 4.82 1.23 -16.19
C VAL A 32 6.01 0.27 -16.20
N PRO A 33 7.23 0.75 -16.43
CA PRO A 33 8.42 -0.09 -16.29
C PRO A 33 8.80 -0.23 -14.81
N LEU A 34 8.88 -1.45 -14.30
CA LEU A 34 9.54 -1.77 -13.03
C LEU A 34 10.93 -2.31 -13.36
N ASN A 35 11.93 -1.45 -13.27
CA ASN A 35 13.29 -1.70 -13.74
C ASN A 35 14.28 -1.68 -12.57
N ILE A 36 14.59 -2.87 -12.04
CA ILE A 36 15.54 -3.00 -10.92
C ILE A 36 16.98 -2.84 -11.41
N MET A 37 17.24 -3.11 -12.71
CA MET A 37 18.57 -2.96 -13.32
C MET A 37 18.95 -1.51 -13.59
N ASN A 38 17.96 -0.65 -13.83
CA ASN A 38 18.12 0.79 -14.01
C ASN A 38 17.00 1.52 -13.26
N PRO A 39 17.14 1.72 -11.94
CA PRO A 39 16.10 2.30 -11.10
C PRO A 39 15.70 3.74 -11.49
N ASP A 40 16.60 4.50 -12.13
CA ASP A 40 16.31 5.85 -12.62
C ASP A 40 15.24 5.85 -13.73
N ASN A 41 15.14 4.74 -14.49
CA ASN A 41 14.12 4.53 -15.53
C ASN A 41 12.97 3.62 -15.05
N SER A 42 12.81 3.44 -13.73
CA SER A 42 11.75 2.64 -13.12
C SER A 42 10.67 3.51 -12.52
N ILE A 43 9.46 2.95 -12.40
CA ILE A 43 8.49 3.44 -11.42
C ILE A 43 9.03 3.28 -9.99
N ALA A 44 8.56 4.16 -9.10
CA ALA A 44 8.79 3.98 -7.69
C ALA A 44 7.80 2.94 -7.14
N TYR A 45 8.32 1.99 -6.38
CA TYR A 45 7.55 0.93 -5.75
C TYR A 45 8.08 0.65 -4.35
N ASN A 46 7.35 1.08 -3.32
CA ASN A 46 7.67 0.77 -1.93
C ASN A 46 6.98 -0.54 -1.52
N PRO A 47 7.73 -1.62 -1.23
CA PRO A 47 7.16 -2.92 -0.84
C PRO A 47 6.31 -2.87 0.44
N LEU A 48 6.48 -1.82 1.26
CA LEU A 48 5.77 -1.66 2.53
C LEU A 48 4.40 -0.98 2.40
N GLU A 49 4.01 -0.54 1.20
CA GLU A 49 2.80 0.27 1.00
C GLU A 49 1.51 -0.43 1.41
N LEU A 50 1.37 -1.71 1.07
CA LEU A 50 0.18 -2.47 1.43
C LEU A 50 0.05 -2.58 2.96
N ILE A 51 1.18 -2.73 3.66
CA ILE A 51 1.24 -2.77 5.12
C ILE A 51 0.82 -1.41 5.69
N LYS A 52 1.43 -0.33 5.20
CA LYS A 52 1.11 1.07 5.57
C LYS A 52 -0.38 1.36 5.41
N ARG A 53 -0.94 1.00 4.25
CA ARG A 53 -2.36 1.20 3.92
C ARG A 53 -3.28 0.47 4.88
N GLN A 54 -3.02 -0.81 5.16
CA GLN A 54 -3.86 -1.55 6.12
C GLN A 54 -3.79 -0.95 7.52
N TYR A 55 -2.61 -0.51 7.95
CA TYR A 55 -2.44 0.14 9.25
C TYR A 55 -3.23 1.45 9.34
N ILE A 56 -3.13 2.33 8.33
CA ILE A 56 -3.89 3.60 8.27
C ILE A 56 -5.41 3.36 8.32
N LEU A 57 -5.88 2.28 7.69
CA LEU A 57 -7.28 1.85 7.71
C LEU A 57 -7.69 1.19 9.05
N GLY A 58 -6.82 1.16 10.06
CA GLY A 58 -7.06 0.52 11.36
C GLY A 58 -7.03 -1.02 11.32
N ASN A 59 -6.73 -1.61 10.17
CA ASN A 59 -6.65 -3.06 9.96
C ASN A 59 -5.30 -3.61 10.44
N TYR A 60 -4.97 -3.43 11.73
CA TYR A 60 -3.66 -3.80 12.31
C TYR A 60 -3.31 -5.28 12.12
N SER A 61 -4.29 -6.19 12.25
CA SER A 61 -4.07 -7.62 12.02
C SER A 61 -3.70 -7.93 10.57
N LYS A 62 -4.31 -7.25 9.59
CA LYS A 62 -3.92 -7.40 8.17
C LYS A 62 -2.53 -6.80 7.92
N ALA A 63 -2.21 -5.66 8.52
CA ALA A 63 -0.88 -5.06 8.42
C ALA A 63 0.20 -6.01 8.96
N GLU A 64 -0.03 -6.61 10.13
CA GLU A 64 0.87 -7.60 10.72
C GLU A 64 1.02 -8.86 9.83
N LYS A 65 -0.11 -9.38 9.33
CA LYS A 65 -0.12 -10.52 8.40
C LYS A 65 0.67 -10.23 7.12
N TYR A 66 0.45 -9.07 6.50
CA TYR A 66 1.15 -8.67 5.28
C TYR A 66 2.64 -8.44 5.53
N THR A 67 3.00 -7.93 6.72
CA THR A 67 4.41 -7.87 7.13
C THR A 67 5.02 -9.26 7.19
N GLY A 68 4.33 -10.23 7.81
CA GLY A 68 4.80 -11.62 7.86
C GLY A 68 4.92 -12.28 6.48
N VAL A 69 4.00 -12.00 5.55
CA VAL A 69 4.10 -12.48 4.17
C VAL A 69 5.32 -11.89 3.46
N LEU A 70 5.54 -10.58 3.58
CA LEU A 70 6.68 -9.90 2.97
C LEU A 70 8.01 -10.43 3.52
N THR A 71 8.16 -10.54 4.84
CA THR A 71 9.41 -11.06 5.42
C THR A 71 9.64 -12.51 5.07
N ASN A 72 8.57 -13.33 5.00
CA ASN A 72 8.68 -14.69 4.51
C ASN A 72 9.17 -14.72 3.05
N GLN A 73 8.69 -13.84 2.17
CA GLN A 73 9.17 -13.75 0.78
C GLN A 73 10.67 -13.40 0.69
N ILE A 74 11.19 -12.60 1.62
CA ILE A 74 12.60 -12.17 1.64
C ILE A 74 13.52 -13.28 2.17
N TYR A 75 13.09 -14.01 3.21
CA TYR A 75 13.96 -14.92 3.97
C TYR A 75 13.68 -16.41 3.76
N PHE A 76 12.51 -16.79 3.26
CA PHE A 76 12.21 -18.20 3.02
C PHE A 76 13.17 -18.79 1.99
N ASP A 77 13.78 -19.91 2.37
CA ASP A 77 14.59 -20.71 1.48
C ASP A 77 14.19 -22.19 1.65
N PRO A 78 13.54 -22.80 0.64
CA PRO A 78 13.11 -24.20 0.73
C PRO A 78 14.30 -25.17 0.79
N ASN A 79 15.51 -24.73 0.46
CA ASN A 79 16.73 -25.54 0.47
C ASN A 79 17.61 -25.27 1.70
N ALA A 80 17.17 -24.43 2.65
CA ALA A 80 17.92 -24.15 3.86
C ALA A 80 18.13 -25.42 4.67
N LYS A 81 19.40 -25.74 4.97
CA LYS A 81 19.75 -26.87 5.84
C LYS A 81 19.28 -26.68 7.27
N ASP A 82 19.31 -25.44 7.75
CA ASP A 82 18.84 -25.03 9.06
C ASP A 82 17.95 -23.79 8.93
N PRO A 83 16.62 -23.96 8.87
CA PRO A 83 15.66 -22.86 8.72
C PRO A 83 15.69 -21.85 9.88
N PHE A 84 16.24 -22.23 11.04
CA PHE A 84 16.27 -21.40 12.24
C PHE A 84 16.81 -19.99 11.96
N TRP A 85 17.89 -19.88 11.18
CA TRP A 85 18.52 -18.59 10.88
C TRP A 85 17.63 -17.69 10.03
N ASN A 86 16.96 -18.28 9.05
CA ASN A 86 16.08 -17.57 8.13
C ASN A 86 14.78 -17.16 8.83
N ASP A 87 14.20 -18.05 9.64
CA ASP A 87 12.99 -17.78 10.43
C ASP A 87 13.25 -16.70 11.47
N SER A 88 14.40 -16.78 12.17
CA SER A 88 14.80 -15.76 13.14
C SER A 88 15.02 -14.39 12.48
N ALA A 89 15.64 -14.36 11.31
CA ALA A 89 15.83 -13.13 10.53
C ALA A 89 14.48 -12.56 10.04
N SER A 90 13.58 -13.42 9.57
CA SER A 90 12.21 -13.02 9.16
C SER A 90 11.44 -12.38 10.31
N ASN A 91 11.44 -13.01 11.49
CA ASN A 91 10.76 -12.47 12.68
C ASN A 91 11.39 -11.17 13.18
N LEU A 92 12.72 -11.07 13.15
CA LEU A 92 13.43 -9.84 13.48
C LEU A 92 13.00 -8.68 12.56
N ILE A 93 13.02 -8.89 11.25
CA ILE A 93 12.62 -7.84 10.31
C ILE A 93 11.13 -7.52 10.41
N LYS A 94 10.28 -8.51 10.68
CA LYS A 94 8.86 -8.28 10.95
C LYS A 94 8.70 -7.32 12.13
N ALA A 95 9.43 -7.54 13.22
CA ALA A 95 9.42 -6.65 14.37
C ALA A 95 9.89 -5.23 14.02
N ILE A 96 10.99 -5.09 13.28
CA ILE A 96 11.54 -3.79 12.90
C ILE A 96 10.58 -3.02 11.99
N ILE A 97 9.97 -3.68 11.00
CA ILE A 97 8.98 -3.05 10.11
C ILE A 97 7.79 -2.53 10.93
N LEU A 98 7.23 -3.36 11.82
CA LEU A 98 6.08 -2.96 12.63
C LEU A 98 6.41 -1.85 13.64
N ALA A 99 7.60 -1.88 14.22
CA ALA A 99 8.09 -0.83 15.11
C ALA A 99 8.27 0.49 14.36
N LEU A 100 8.91 0.45 13.19
CA LEU A 100 9.12 1.63 12.36
C LEU A 100 7.80 2.23 11.89
N LEU A 101 6.82 1.40 11.51
CA LEU A 101 5.49 1.85 11.09
C LEU A 101 4.79 2.67 12.18
N VAL A 102 4.71 2.13 13.40
CA VAL A 102 4.07 2.82 14.53
C VAL A 102 4.85 4.07 14.91
N GLN A 103 6.18 4.02 14.88
CA GLN A 103 7.01 5.20 15.15
C GLN A 103 6.79 6.31 14.12
N CYS A 104 6.76 5.97 12.83
CA CYS A 104 6.49 6.91 11.75
C CYS A 104 5.10 7.53 11.90
N ASP A 105 4.08 6.74 12.23
CA ASP A 105 2.71 7.22 12.46
C ASP A 105 2.65 8.22 13.63
N LEU A 106 3.20 7.85 14.80
CA LEU A 106 3.22 8.71 15.99
C LEU A 106 3.93 10.05 15.76
N ASN A 107 4.92 10.07 14.87
CA ASN A 107 5.71 11.26 14.55
C ASN A 107 5.16 12.06 13.35
N ASN A 108 4.10 11.59 12.68
CA ASN A 108 3.63 12.13 11.40
C ASN A 108 4.70 12.09 10.28
N GLU A 109 5.46 11.01 10.21
CA GLU A 109 6.56 10.79 9.26
C GLU A 109 6.35 9.50 8.44
N LEU A 110 5.11 9.21 8.03
CA LEU A 110 4.76 8.00 7.27
C LEU A 110 5.46 7.94 5.90
N GLU A 111 5.91 9.06 5.35
CA GLU A 111 6.75 9.14 4.17
C GLU A 111 8.15 8.53 4.38
N LYS A 112 8.60 8.39 5.64
CA LYS A 112 9.85 7.70 5.97
C LYS A 112 9.69 6.19 6.10
N PHE A 113 8.48 5.65 6.03
CA PHE A 113 8.26 4.20 6.15
C PHE A 113 8.69 3.46 4.87
N SER A 114 9.97 3.05 4.83
CA SER A 114 10.62 2.43 3.66
C SER A 114 11.58 1.32 4.07
N MET A 115 11.89 0.41 3.14
CA MET A 115 12.87 -0.67 3.36
C MET A 115 14.28 -0.14 3.67
N TYR A 116 14.65 1.02 3.11
CA TYR A 116 15.89 1.72 3.46
C TYR A 116 15.93 2.02 4.97
N ASN A 117 14.87 2.62 5.53
CA ASN A 117 14.85 2.96 6.96
C ASN A 117 14.73 1.72 7.87
N VAL A 118 14.13 0.64 7.39
CA VAL A 118 14.17 -0.67 8.08
C VAL A 118 15.62 -1.17 8.19
N ALA A 119 16.36 -1.17 7.06
CA ALA A 119 17.76 -1.57 7.03
C ALA A 119 18.64 -0.66 7.89
N LYS A 120 18.42 0.66 7.85
CA LYS A 120 19.14 1.63 8.70
C LYS A 120 18.85 1.43 10.18
N MET A 121 17.61 1.13 10.57
CA MET A 121 17.27 0.84 11.96
C MET A 121 18.01 -0.41 12.46
N LEU A 122 18.02 -1.50 11.67
CA LEU A 122 18.79 -2.70 12.01
C LEU A 122 20.29 -2.40 12.12
N SER A 123 20.87 -1.71 11.14
CA SER A 123 22.31 -1.39 11.14
C SER A 123 22.71 -0.48 12.30
N ASN A 124 21.90 0.54 12.60
CA ASN A 124 22.24 1.54 13.62
C ASN A 124 22.03 1.01 15.04
N LEU A 125 20.99 0.20 15.27
CA LEU A 125 20.67 -0.29 16.62
C LEU A 125 21.23 -1.69 16.88
N GLY A 126 21.21 -2.57 15.87
CA GLY A 126 21.67 -3.94 16.01
C GLY A 126 23.18 -4.08 16.17
N GLY A 127 23.96 -3.17 15.58
CA GLY A 127 25.43 -3.17 15.66
C GLY A 127 26.02 -2.42 16.85
N ASN A 128 25.20 -1.77 17.69
CA ASN A 128 25.68 -0.88 18.75
C ASN A 128 25.16 -1.29 20.13
N THR A 129 25.87 -0.88 21.17
CA THR A 129 25.50 -1.09 22.58
C THR A 129 25.39 0.24 23.33
N ASP A 130 24.63 0.24 24.42
CA ASP A 130 24.68 1.33 25.39
C ASP A 130 25.91 1.24 26.31
N LYS A 131 25.95 2.09 27.34
CA LYS A 131 27.04 2.14 28.32
C LYS A 131 27.15 0.89 29.20
N ASP A 132 26.06 0.15 29.33
CA ASP A 132 25.95 -1.06 30.15
C ASP A 132 26.09 -2.32 29.29
N GLU A 133 26.65 -2.18 28.08
CA GLU A 133 26.84 -3.24 27.08
C GLU A 133 25.53 -3.91 26.60
N ASN A 134 24.37 -3.28 26.84
CA ASN A 134 23.10 -3.77 26.30
C ASN A 134 22.99 -3.37 24.83
N ASN A 135 22.52 -4.30 24.00
CA ASN A 135 22.26 -3.99 22.60
C ASN A 135 21.16 -2.92 22.45
N LEU A 136 21.39 -1.92 21.59
CA LEU A 136 20.46 -0.80 21.46
C LEU A 136 19.09 -1.20 20.89
N LEU A 137 19.02 -2.27 20.08
CA LEU A 137 17.76 -2.80 19.59
C LEU A 137 16.94 -3.42 20.73
N ASP A 138 17.58 -4.18 21.63
CA ASP A 138 16.93 -4.70 22.84
C ASP A 138 16.40 -3.57 23.73
N VAL A 139 17.21 -2.53 23.92
CA VAL A 139 16.81 -1.35 24.70
C VAL A 139 15.62 -0.64 24.06
N TYR A 140 15.58 -0.53 22.73
CA TYR A 140 14.46 0.05 21.99
C TYR A 140 13.18 -0.77 22.22
N PHE A 141 13.20 -2.07 21.97
CA PHE A 141 12.01 -2.92 22.08
C PHE A 141 11.51 -3.09 23.52
N LYS A 142 12.40 -3.04 24.52
CA LYS A 142 12.02 -3.04 25.95
C LYS A 142 11.18 -1.81 26.33
N LYS A 143 11.44 -0.65 25.72
CA LYS A 143 10.72 0.61 25.99
C LYS A 143 9.32 0.67 25.39
N LEU A 144 9.03 -0.16 24.38
CA LEU A 144 7.69 -0.21 23.78
C LEU A 144 6.64 -0.68 24.80
N PRO A 145 5.37 -0.26 24.68
CA PRO A 145 4.27 -0.81 25.48
C PRO A 145 4.13 -2.33 25.32
N SER A 146 3.61 -3.04 26.32
CA SER A 146 3.34 -4.48 26.23
C SER A 146 2.36 -4.84 25.11
N SER A 147 1.41 -3.95 24.80
CA SER A 147 0.43 -4.10 23.74
C SER A 147 0.94 -3.73 22.33
N HIS A 148 2.22 -3.38 22.19
CA HIS A 148 2.77 -2.92 20.92
C HIS A 148 2.90 -4.09 19.92
N ILE A 149 2.34 -3.94 18.72
CA ILE A 149 2.26 -4.99 17.67
C ILE A 149 3.61 -5.62 17.28
N ALA A 150 4.70 -4.88 17.46
CA ALA A 150 6.05 -5.33 17.13
C ALA A 150 6.70 -6.23 18.22
N LYS A 151 6.18 -6.26 19.46
CA LYS A 151 6.84 -6.96 20.58
C LYS A 151 6.86 -8.47 20.41
N ASP A 152 5.73 -9.05 20.00
CA ASP A 152 5.61 -10.50 19.85
C ASP A 152 6.57 -11.03 18.78
N ALA A 153 6.74 -10.29 17.68
CA ALA A 153 7.69 -10.62 16.63
C ALA A 153 9.16 -10.51 17.10
N TYR A 154 9.47 -9.62 18.06
CA TYR A 154 10.83 -9.45 18.57
C TYR A 154 11.25 -10.51 19.60
N ALA A 155 10.30 -11.24 20.20
CA ALA A 155 10.54 -12.13 21.33
C ALA A 155 11.67 -13.15 21.07
N GLN A 156 11.69 -13.78 19.89
CA GLN A 156 12.73 -14.75 19.51
C GLN A 156 14.14 -14.13 19.47
N SER A 157 14.25 -12.91 18.94
CA SER A 157 15.52 -12.19 18.90
C SER A 157 15.98 -11.78 20.30
N ASN A 158 15.06 -11.36 21.17
CA ASN A 158 15.34 -11.00 22.55
C ASN A 158 15.79 -12.20 23.42
N PHE A 159 15.33 -13.42 23.13
CA PHE A 159 15.80 -14.64 23.80
C PHE A 159 17.19 -15.09 23.34
N SER A 160 17.62 -14.67 22.15
CA SER A 160 18.91 -15.02 21.60
C SER A 160 20.00 -14.08 22.15
N THR A 161 21.08 -14.64 22.69
CA THR A 161 22.18 -13.86 23.28
C THR A 161 23.51 -14.11 22.57
N GLY A 162 24.48 -13.22 22.79
CA GLY A 162 25.85 -13.35 22.30
C GLY A 162 25.96 -13.61 20.79
N ASN A 163 26.75 -14.60 20.42
CA ASN A 163 27.06 -14.93 19.02
C ASN A 163 25.84 -15.35 18.20
N THR A 164 24.85 -16.00 18.81
CA THR A 164 23.62 -16.41 18.12
C THR A 164 22.85 -15.20 17.62
N ARG A 165 22.71 -14.17 18.47
CA ARG A 165 22.07 -12.90 18.09
C ARG A 165 22.82 -12.21 16.96
N GLY A 166 24.14 -12.11 17.07
CA GLY A 166 24.98 -11.51 16.02
C GLY A 166 24.84 -12.23 14.67
N SER A 167 24.70 -13.56 14.70
CA SER A 167 24.49 -14.38 13.50
C SER A 167 23.11 -14.12 12.88
N ILE A 168 22.05 -14.06 13.68
CA ILE A 168 20.70 -13.68 13.21
C ILE A 168 20.72 -12.29 12.55
N PHE A 169 21.38 -11.31 13.18
CA PHE A 169 21.46 -9.95 12.65
C PHE A 169 22.23 -9.93 11.33
N THR A 170 23.29 -10.73 11.21
CA THR A 170 24.08 -10.86 9.98
C THR A 170 23.24 -11.45 8.84
N VAL A 171 22.47 -12.51 9.11
CA VAL A 171 21.57 -13.13 8.12
C VAL A 171 20.48 -12.15 7.70
N ALA A 172 19.86 -11.46 8.67
CA ALA A 172 18.86 -10.43 8.40
C ALA A 172 19.42 -9.32 7.51
N MET A 173 20.55 -8.74 7.91
CA MET A 173 21.18 -7.64 7.17
C MET A 173 21.62 -8.05 5.77
N GLY A 174 22.10 -9.28 5.58
CA GLY A 174 22.56 -9.79 4.29
C GLY A 174 21.51 -9.68 3.18
N LYS A 175 20.22 -9.89 3.48
CA LYS A 175 19.12 -9.72 2.52
C LYS A 175 18.66 -8.27 2.35
N LEU A 176 18.96 -7.39 3.32
CA LEU A 176 18.55 -5.98 3.27
C LEU A 176 19.58 -5.05 2.60
N GLN A 177 20.80 -5.52 2.32
CA GLN A 177 21.86 -4.69 1.75
C GLN A 177 21.46 -3.97 0.46
N ILE A 178 20.69 -4.64 -0.41
CA ILE A 178 20.21 -4.05 -1.67
C ILE A 178 19.39 -2.77 -1.45
N PHE A 179 18.65 -2.66 -0.33
CA PHE A 179 17.85 -1.47 -0.03
C PHE A 179 18.68 -0.30 0.52
N LEU A 180 19.98 -0.49 0.76
CA LEU A 180 20.91 0.58 1.12
C LEU A 180 21.58 1.22 -0.09
N GLU A 181 21.50 0.58 -1.27
CA GLU A 181 21.97 1.15 -2.53
C GLU A 181 21.11 2.38 -2.87
N GLN A 182 21.74 3.50 -3.24
CA GLN A 182 21.09 4.81 -3.26
C GLN A 182 19.93 4.89 -4.27
N ASP A 183 20.11 4.28 -5.42
CA ASP A 183 19.14 4.17 -6.51
C ASP A 183 17.96 3.27 -6.13
N ILE A 184 18.21 2.09 -5.57
CA ILE A 184 17.17 1.19 -5.05
C ILE A 184 16.42 1.83 -3.88
N ALA A 185 17.12 2.49 -2.96
CA ALA A 185 16.53 3.20 -1.83
C ALA A 185 15.55 4.29 -2.30
N LYS A 186 15.93 5.06 -3.34
CA LYS A 186 15.04 6.06 -3.94
C LYS A 186 13.83 5.41 -4.61
N MET A 187 14.05 4.41 -5.46
CA MET A 187 12.98 3.69 -6.16
C MET A 187 11.98 3.06 -5.19
N THR A 188 12.45 2.54 -4.04
CA THR A 188 11.61 1.86 -3.05
C THR A 188 11.13 2.75 -1.90
N SER A 189 11.34 4.07 -1.98
CA SER A 189 10.91 5.02 -0.95
C SER A 189 9.43 5.40 -1.04
N THR A 190 8.85 5.35 -2.25
CA THR A 190 7.47 5.78 -2.52
C THR A 190 6.77 4.87 -3.54
N ASN A 191 5.49 5.10 -3.80
CA ASN A 191 4.75 4.44 -4.88
C ASN A 191 4.20 5.46 -5.87
N THR A 192 4.48 5.23 -7.15
CA THR A 192 3.89 6.00 -8.26
C THR A 192 2.75 5.27 -8.96
N VAL A 193 2.50 4.00 -8.60
CA VAL A 193 1.43 3.16 -9.17
C VAL A 193 0.81 2.31 -8.07
N ASP A 194 -0.52 2.33 -7.99
CA ASP A 194 -1.27 1.36 -7.19
C ASP A 194 -1.39 0.05 -7.97
N LEU A 195 -0.73 -1.02 -7.50
CA LEU A 195 -0.74 -2.33 -8.18
C LEU A 195 -2.16 -2.93 -8.33
N ARG A 196 -3.16 -2.49 -7.56
CA ARG A 196 -4.55 -2.94 -7.76
C ARG A 196 -5.08 -2.55 -9.14
N ARG A 197 -4.52 -1.50 -9.76
CA ARG A 197 -4.93 -1.02 -11.08
C ARG A 197 -4.68 -1.99 -12.22
N PHE A 198 -3.85 -3.02 -12.02
CA PHE A 198 -3.73 -4.10 -13.01
C PHE A 198 -5.01 -4.92 -13.14
N GLY A 199 -5.80 -5.03 -12.07
CA GLY A 199 -7.10 -5.69 -12.10
C GLY A 199 -8.29 -4.72 -12.18
N PHE A 200 -8.14 -3.50 -11.64
CA PHE A 200 -9.25 -2.59 -11.40
C PHE A 200 -8.88 -1.13 -11.67
N ASN A 201 -9.37 -0.55 -12.77
CA ASN A 201 -8.95 0.79 -13.17
C ASN A 201 -9.54 1.93 -12.30
N LYS A 202 -10.63 1.64 -11.58
CA LYS A 202 -11.44 2.60 -10.84
C LYS A 202 -11.73 2.06 -9.44
N ILE A 203 -11.15 2.68 -8.41
CA ILE A 203 -11.21 2.21 -7.03
C ILE A 203 -11.46 3.39 -6.10
N ILE A 204 -12.42 3.25 -5.18
CA ILE A 204 -12.62 4.19 -4.06
C ILE A 204 -12.46 3.41 -2.76
N ASN A 205 -11.63 3.90 -1.84
CA ASN A 205 -11.45 3.36 -0.51
C ASN A 205 -12.08 4.32 0.50
N VAL A 206 -12.93 3.78 1.38
CA VAL A 206 -13.63 4.56 2.39
C VAL A 206 -13.40 3.91 3.75
N SER A 207 -13.07 4.73 4.75
CA SER A 207 -13.01 4.36 6.15
C SER A 207 -14.06 5.16 6.90
N PHE A 208 -15.03 4.46 7.49
CA PHE A 208 -15.98 5.06 8.43
C PHE A 208 -15.44 4.94 9.85
N ASP A 209 -16.12 5.61 10.79
CA ASP A 209 -15.81 5.46 12.21
C ASP A 209 -16.00 4.00 12.68
N ASP A 210 -15.26 3.61 13.72
CA ASP A 210 -15.27 2.27 14.30
C ASP A 210 -16.66 1.82 14.81
N THR A 211 -17.62 2.73 14.99
CA THR A 211 -19.01 2.38 15.30
C THR A 211 -19.80 1.82 14.10
N PHE A 212 -19.21 1.80 12.90
CA PHE A 212 -19.86 1.35 11.67
C PHE A 212 -19.45 -0.07 11.23
N ARG A 213 -18.71 -0.80 12.07
CA ARG A 213 -18.24 -2.16 11.78
C ARG A 213 -19.38 -3.08 11.39
N PHE A 214 -19.22 -3.83 10.30
CA PHE A 214 -20.18 -4.80 9.77
C PHE A 214 -21.57 -4.23 9.38
N LEU A 215 -21.73 -2.90 9.38
CA LEU A 215 -22.98 -2.30 8.94
C LEU A 215 -23.13 -2.44 7.42
N LYS A 216 -24.40 -2.50 7.00
CA LYS A 216 -24.79 -2.69 5.60
C LYS A 216 -25.44 -1.44 5.07
N GLY A 217 -25.30 -1.22 3.77
CA GLY A 217 -25.84 -0.04 3.14
C GLY A 217 -25.81 -0.14 1.63
N HIS A 218 -25.85 1.03 1.00
CA HIS A 218 -25.71 1.17 -0.43
C HIS A 218 -24.75 2.32 -0.75
N TYR A 219 -24.10 2.21 -1.91
CA TYR A 219 -23.54 3.37 -2.58
C TYR A 219 -24.17 3.53 -3.97
N PHE A 220 -24.15 4.75 -4.48
CA PHE A 220 -24.53 5.07 -5.85
C PHE A 220 -23.88 6.39 -6.27
N PHE A 221 -23.87 6.65 -7.57
CA PHE A 221 -23.41 7.91 -8.12
C PHE A 221 -24.58 8.75 -8.62
N THR A 222 -24.41 10.06 -8.56
CA THR A 222 -25.17 11.01 -9.36
C THR A 222 -24.24 11.55 -10.43
N ILE A 223 -24.57 11.30 -11.70
CA ILE A 223 -23.79 11.68 -12.88
C ILE A 223 -24.59 12.67 -13.73
N LYS A 224 -23.91 13.50 -14.52
CA LYS A 224 -24.59 14.35 -15.52
C LYS A 224 -24.84 13.55 -16.80
N ASP A 225 -26.04 13.64 -17.35
CA ASP A 225 -26.35 13.10 -18.67
C ASP A 225 -25.88 14.03 -19.80
N LYS A 226 -26.05 13.59 -21.06
CA LYS A 226 -25.66 14.38 -22.24
C LYS A 226 -26.36 15.75 -22.35
N ASN A 227 -27.46 15.95 -21.62
CA ASN A 227 -28.22 17.19 -21.56
C ASN A 227 -27.94 17.98 -20.27
N ALA A 228 -26.90 17.61 -19.52
CA ALA A 228 -26.53 18.16 -18.21
C ALA A 228 -27.57 17.95 -17.10
N ASN A 229 -28.52 17.03 -17.24
CA ASN A 229 -29.42 16.64 -16.16
C ASN A 229 -28.74 15.65 -15.22
N GLU A 230 -29.06 15.73 -13.93
CA GLU A 230 -28.61 14.74 -12.96
C GLU A 230 -29.33 13.40 -13.16
N LYS A 231 -28.55 12.32 -13.29
CA LYS A 231 -29.01 10.94 -13.36
C LYS A 231 -28.38 10.14 -12.22
N VAL A 232 -29.21 9.42 -11.48
CA VAL A 232 -28.77 8.53 -10.40
C VAL A 232 -28.48 7.14 -10.97
N THR A 233 -27.34 6.56 -10.62
CA THR A 233 -26.99 5.17 -10.99
C THR A 233 -27.73 4.16 -10.12
N GLU A 234 -27.67 2.88 -10.47
CA GLU A 234 -28.19 1.81 -9.63
C GLU A 234 -27.54 1.84 -8.22
N LYS A 235 -28.37 1.64 -7.19
CA LYS A 235 -27.91 1.49 -5.80
C LYS A 235 -27.28 0.13 -5.61
N ARG A 236 -25.98 0.12 -5.30
CA ARG A 236 -25.20 -1.10 -5.09
C ARG A 236 -24.99 -1.36 -3.61
N LYS A 237 -25.26 -2.60 -3.19
CA LYS A 237 -25.14 -3.03 -1.79
C LYS A 237 -23.69 -3.03 -1.34
N ILE A 238 -23.49 -2.64 -0.09
CA ILE A 238 -22.19 -2.65 0.58
C ILE A 238 -22.30 -3.18 2.00
N GLU A 239 -21.21 -3.75 2.48
CA GLU A 239 -21.03 -4.23 3.84
C GLU A 239 -19.63 -3.82 4.29
N LEU A 240 -19.55 -3.13 5.42
CA LEU A 240 -18.31 -2.62 5.96
C LEU A 240 -17.54 -3.73 6.68
N ASP A 241 -16.20 -3.67 6.64
CA ASP A 241 -15.36 -4.65 7.31
C ASP A 241 -15.36 -4.49 8.85
N SER A 242 -14.57 -5.33 9.52
CA SER A 242 -14.41 -5.31 10.98
C SER A 242 -13.81 -4.01 11.55
N CYS A 243 -13.37 -3.11 10.68
CA CYS A 243 -12.81 -1.80 11.01
C CYS A 243 -13.63 -0.67 10.37
N GLY A 244 -14.83 -0.95 9.87
CA GLY A 244 -15.70 0.05 9.27
C GLY A 244 -15.23 0.52 7.89
N ASN A 245 -14.38 -0.24 7.19
CA ASN A 245 -13.85 0.14 5.88
C ASN A 245 -14.58 -0.56 4.73
N ILE A 246 -14.47 0.04 3.54
CA ILE A 246 -14.85 -0.59 2.28
C ILE A 246 -13.94 -0.17 1.13
N GLU A 247 -13.65 -1.13 0.25
CA GLU A 247 -13.06 -0.90 -1.06
C GLU A 247 -14.15 -1.08 -2.13
N ILE A 248 -14.33 -0.07 -2.97
CA ILE A 248 -15.33 -0.02 -4.03
C ILE A 248 -14.62 -0.04 -5.37
N VAL A 249 -14.79 -1.14 -6.09
CA VAL A 249 -14.47 -1.23 -7.52
C VAL A 249 -15.73 -0.95 -8.30
N PHE A 250 -15.65 -0.07 -9.30
CA PHE A 250 -16.80 0.33 -10.12
C PHE A 250 -16.43 0.45 -11.60
N LYS A 251 -17.45 0.48 -12.46
CA LYS A 251 -17.28 0.57 -13.91
C LYS A 251 -17.76 1.89 -14.52
N ASP A 252 -18.59 2.63 -13.78
CA ASP A 252 -19.23 3.85 -14.26
C ASP A 252 -18.20 4.86 -14.76
N THR A 253 -18.53 5.52 -15.86
CA THR A 253 -17.77 6.67 -16.34
C THR A 253 -18.23 7.90 -15.58
N LEU A 254 -17.29 8.54 -14.90
CA LEU A 254 -17.49 9.72 -14.07
C LEU A 254 -16.80 10.91 -14.73
N GLU A 255 -17.41 12.08 -14.55
CA GLU A 255 -16.85 13.38 -14.92
C GLU A 255 -16.76 14.26 -13.68
N THR A 256 -15.93 15.30 -13.73
CA THR A 256 -15.84 16.30 -12.64
C THR A 256 -17.21 16.90 -12.34
N GLY A 257 -17.58 16.93 -11.06
CA GLY A 257 -18.90 17.30 -10.58
C GLY A 257 -19.87 16.12 -10.42
N SER A 258 -19.47 14.90 -10.76
CA SER A 258 -20.20 13.69 -10.35
C SER A 258 -20.18 13.57 -8.83
N LYS A 259 -21.22 12.99 -8.24
CA LYS A 259 -21.32 12.81 -6.79
C LYS A 259 -21.34 11.32 -6.44
N ILE A 260 -20.67 10.93 -5.36
CA ILE A 260 -20.84 9.62 -4.73
C ILE A 260 -21.66 9.78 -3.46
N HIS A 261 -22.62 8.88 -3.28
CA HIS A 261 -23.51 8.83 -2.12
C HIS A 261 -23.30 7.53 -1.38
N PHE A 262 -23.22 7.62 -0.05
CA PHE A 262 -23.24 6.49 0.87
C PHE A 262 -24.49 6.57 1.72
N GLU A 263 -25.23 5.48 1.80
CA GLU A 263 -26.40 5.31 2.66
C GLU A 263 -26.18 4.06 3.53
N ILE A 264 -25.78 4.24 4.79
CA ILE A 264 -25.46 3.15 5.72
C ILE A 264 -26.57 3.02 6.76
N ASN A 265 -27.10 1.81 6.92
CA ASN A 265 -28.11 1.53 7.94
C ASN A 265 -27.44 1.46 9.32
N LYS A 266 -27.86 2.33 10.24
CA LYS A 266 -27.38 2.35 11.63
C LYS A 266 -28.59 2.42 12.55
N GLU A 267 -28.79 1.35 13.32
CA GLU A 267 -29.98 1.17 14.18
C GLU A 267 -31.29 1.29 13.38
N ASN A 268 -32.10 2.32 13.66
CA ASN A 268 -33.38 2.59 12.99
C ASN A 268 -33.30 3.76 11.99
N ASP A 269 -32.10 4.24 11.67
CA ASP A 269 -31.90 5.38 10.76
C ASP A 269 -30.89 5.05 9.63
N VAL A 270 -30.88 5.89 8.60
CA VAL A 270 -29.94 5.83 7.48
C VAL A 270 -28.99 7.01 7.56
N VAL A 271 -27.73 6.70 7.83
CA VAL A 271 -26.64 7.66 7.82
C VAL A 271 -26.22 7.91 6.37
N LYS A 272 -26.09 9.18 6.00
CA LYS A 272 -25.76 9.65 4.66
C LYS A 272 -24.46 10.42 4.64
N SER A 273 -23.61 10.09 3.68
CA SER A 273 -22.40 10.84 3.39
C SER A 273 -22.29 11.02 1.88
N VAL A 274 -22.07 12.25 1.43
CA VAL A 274 -22.08 12.62 0.01
C VAL A 274 -20.85 13.45 -0.32
N TYR A 275 -20.17 13.07 -1.40
CA TYR A 275 -18.99 13.76 -1.90
C TYR A 275 -19.15 14.10 -3.37
N GLU A 276 -18.84 15.33 -3.74
CA GLU A 276 -18.58 15.70 -5.13
C GLU A 276 -17.15 15.30 -5.52
N LEU A 277 -16.99 14.83 -6.74
CA LEU A 277 -15.75 14.26 -7.26
C LEU A 277 -15.13 15.21 -8.29
N GLU A 278 -13.88 15.59 -8.07
CA GLU A 278 -13.03 16.12 -9.15
C GLU A 278 -12.27 14.95 -9.76
N ILE A 279 -12.59 14.62 -11.01
CA ILE A 279 -11.99 13.51 -11.74
C ILE A 279 -10.74 14.03 -12.47
N PRO A 280 -9.60 13.34 -12.36
CA PRO A 280 -8.39 13.76 -13.05
C PRO A 280 -8.55 13.72 -14.58
N HIS A 281 -7.83 14.61 -15.26
CA HIS A 281 -7.90 14.70 -16.71
C HIS A 281 -6.91 13.72 -17.37
N GLU A 282 -7.43 12.76 -18.11
CA GLU A 282 -6.62 11.83 -18.89
C GLU A 282 -6.36 12.36 -20.31
N VAL A 283 -5.12 12.23 -20.78
CA VAL A 283 -4.72 12.60 -22.14
C VAL A 283 -4.32 11.35 -22.91
N ASP A 284 -5.19 10.83 -23.77
CA ASP A 284 -5.10 9.48 -24.36
C ASP A 284 -3.76 9.14 -25.03
N ASP A 285 -3.13 10.11 -25.71
CA ASP A 285 -1.91 9.92 -26.50
C ASP A 285 -0.60 10.15 -25.71
N LYS A 286 -0.70 10.24 -24.38
CA LYS A 286 0.46 10.47 -23.48
C LYS A 286 0.53 9.44 -22.38
N ASN A 287 1.76 9.10 -22.00
CA ASN A 287 2.02 8.32 -20.78
C ASN A 287 1.91 9.24 -19.55
N THR A 288 0.67 9.45 -19.08
CA THR A 288 0.37 10.26 -17.90
C THR A 288 0.49 9.42 -16.62
N HIS A 289 0.78 10.07 -15.50
CA HIS A 289 0.72 9.42 -14.19
C HIS A 289 -0.74 9.20 -13.79
N ASP A 290 -0.96 8.31 -12.82
CA ASP A 290 -2.26 8.24 -12.18
C ASP A 290 -2.39 9.43 -11.26
N GLU A 291 -3.54 10.08 -11.34
CA GLU A 291 -3.92 11.13 -10.43
C GLU A 291 -5.07 10.60 -9.56
N ASP A 292 -5.08 11.04 -8.32
CA ASP A 292 -6.11 10.66 -7.36
C ASP A 292 -7.39 11.47 -7.60
N ILE A 293 -8.53 10.85 -7.31
CA ILE A 293 -9.81 11.55 -7.25
C ILE A 293 -9.77 12.51 -6.06
N ARG A 294 -10.15 13.76 -6.27
CA ARG A 294 -10.39 14.67 -5.15
C ARG A 294 -11.86 14.57 -4.71
N PHE A 295 -12.06 14.41 -3.40
CA PHE A 295 -13.38 14.31 -2.80
C PHE A 295 -13.71 15.60 -2.04
N ILE A 296 -14.82 16.24 -2.41
CA ILE A 296 -15.31 17.45 -1.78
C ILE A 296 -16.57 17.09 -0.97
N PRO A 297 -16.55 17.16 0.36
CA PRO A 297 -17.70 16.79 1.19
C PRO A 297 -18.86 17.78 0.98
N LEU A 298 -20.07 17.26 0.74
CA LEU A 298 -21.29 18.06 0.62
C LEU A 298 -22.12 17.98 1.91
N LYS A 299 -21.89 18.94 2.82
CA LYS A 299 -22.48 18.93 4.17
C LYS A 299 -24.00 19.04 4.20
N GLU A 300 -24.60 19.73 3.24
CA GLU A 300 -26.07 19.85 3.13
C GLU A 300 -26.79 18.53 2.82
N TYR A 301 -26.08 17.56 2.27
CA TYR A 301 -26.60 16.22 1.96
C TYR A 301 -26.06 15.14 2.90
N SER A 302 -25.19 15.50 3.84
CA SER A 302 -24.47 14.58 4.71
C SER A 302 -24.85 14.80 6.16
N ASN A 303 -25.25 13.75 6.87
CA ASN A 303 -25.41 13.77 8.33
C ASN A 303 -24.20 13.13 9.05
N MET A 304 -23.18 12.74 8.29
CA MET A 304 -21.93 12.15 8.77
C MET A 304 -20.81 12.29 7.74
N GLU A 305 -19.57 12.44 8.22
CA GLU A 305 -18.36 12.43 7.41
C GLU A 305 -17.59 11.12 7.60
N THR A 306 -16.99 10.62 6.52
CA THR A 306 -16.05 9.49 6.56
C THR A 306 -14.76 9.91 7.26
N LYS A 307 -14.11 8.99 7.96
CA LYS A 307 -12.77 9.21 8.54
C LYS A 307 -11.72 9.41 7.44
N ILE A 308 -11.79 8.59 6.39
CA ILE A 308 -10.90 8.64 5.23
C ILE A 308 -11.71 8.33 3.97
N ILE A 309 -11.50 9.11 2.92
CA ILE A 309 -11.95 8.78 1.58
C ILE A 309 -10.82 9.07 0.58
N THR A 310 -10.47 8.08 -0.22
CA THR A 310 -9.44 8.18 -1.26
C THR A 310 -9.86 7.35 -2.46
N GLY A 311 -9.30 7.60 -3.62
CA GLY A 311 -9.62 6.79 -4.78
C GLY A 311 -8.79 7.16 -5.99
N THR A 312 -8.65 6.19 -6.89
CA THR A 312 -8.00 6.34 -8.18
C THR A 312 -9.04 6.16 -9.27
N TYR A 313 -8.98 7.00 -10.29
CA TYR A 313 -9.84 6.91 -11.45
C TYR A 313 -9.02 7.01 -12.72
N SER A 314 -9.14 5.99 -13.57
CA SER A 314 -8.54 6.02 -14.89
C SER A 314 -9.31 5.12 -15.83
N ASN A 315 -9.42 5.50 -17.09
CA ASN A 315 -9.98 4.66 -18.16
C ASN A 315 -8.88 3.95 -18.94
N LYS A 316 -7.62 4.36 -18.76
CA LYS A 316 -6.46 3.75 -19.43
C LYS A 316 -6.09 2.39 -18.82
N PRO A 317 -5.96 1.33 -19.62
CA PRO A 317 -5.33 0.09 -19.17
C PRO A 317 -3.84 0.33 -18.89
N ILE A 318 -3.23 -0.52 -18.06
CA ILE A 318 -1.80 -0.44 -17.74
C ILE A 318 -1.04 -1.55 -18.46
N ALA A 319 0.14 -1.25 -19.00
CA ALA A 319 1.15 -2.24 -19.39
C ALA A 319 2.36 -2.15 -18.45
N LEU A 320 2.53 -3.15 -17.59
CA LEU A 320 3.67 -3.32 -16.70
C LEU A 320 4.77 -4.12 -17.39
N PHE A 321 5.96 -3.54 -17.47
CA PHE A 321 7.16 -4.22 -17.94
C PHE A 321 8.05 -4.53 -16.75
N LEU A 322 8.26 -5.83 -16.48
CA LEU A 322 9.13 -6.31 -15.43
C LEU A 322 10.55 -6.47 -16.01
N VAL A 323 11.37 -5.44 -15.84
CA VAL A 323 12.79 -5.44 -16.21
C VAL A 323 13.58 -5.86 -14.97
N VAL A 324 13.50 -7.16 -14.70
CA VAL A 324 14.10 -7.82 -13.53
C VAL A 324 14.97 -8.97 -14.04
N PRO A 325 16.18 -9.19 -13.47
CA PRO A 325 17.14 -10.22 -13.91
C PRO A 325 16.61 -11.65 -13.97
#